data_AF-A0A938L233-F1
#
_entry.id   AF-A0A938L233-F1
#
_cell.length_a   1.000
_cell.length_b   1.000
_cell.length_c   1.000
_cell.angle_alpha   90.00
_cell.angle_beta   90.00
_cell.angle_gamma   90.00
#
_symmetry.space_group_name_H-M   'P 1'
#
loop_
_entity.id
_entity.type
_entity.pdbx_description
1 polymer ?
#
loop_
_entity_poly.entity_id
_entity_poly.type
_entity_poly.pdbx_seq_one_letter_code
_entity_poly.pdbx_strand_id
1 'polypeptide(L)'
;MPNKRPVDEFNPRATLFAKIEETVRTAEDFVRPPQHSWAAALIYDDILPGLFQARMYVELRRYQAPEVRDGLFTALQAAHKLTDNDPRYVRLVNRLRILLEDAEHAKRGD
;
A
#
# COMPACT_ATOMS: atom_id res chain seq x y z
N MET A 1 22.93 -16.74 13.49
CA MET A 1 22.16 -16.54 12.24
C MET A 1 20.74 -17.04 12.47
N PRO A 2 19.68 -16.45 11.87
CA PRO A 2 19.63 -15.24 11.05
C PRO A 2 18.85 -14.08 11.71
N ASN A 3 19.09 -12.90 11.16
CA ASN A 3 18.50 -11.59 11.43
C ASN A 3 17.10 -11.61 12.02
N LYS A 4 16.96 -10.99 13.21
CA LYS A 4 15.74 -10.26 13.56
C LYS A 4 15.45 -9.35 12.36
N ARG A 5 14.41 -9.66 11.58
CA ARG A 5 13.88 -8.73 10.58
C ARG A 5 13.76 -7.39 11.30
N PRO A 6 14.35 -6.29 10.80
CA PRO A 6 14.15 -5.02 11.45
C PRO A 6 12.65 -4.82 11.56
N VAL A 7 12.21 -4.37 12.73
CA VAL A 7 10.85 -3.91 12.95
C VAL A 7 10.52 -3.07 11.74
N ASP A 8 9.48 -3.47 11.02
CA ASP A 8 9.16 -2.98 9.69
C ASP A 8 8.62 -1.54 9.87
N GLU A 9 9.56 -0.63 10.09
CA GLU A 9 9.38 0.79 10.31
C GLU A 9 9.13 1.39 8.95
N PHE A 10 7.88 1.71 8.68
CA PHE A 10 7.51 2.54 7.56
C PHE A 10 8.41 3.79 7.56
N ASN A 11 9.33 3.87 6.61
CA ASN A 11 10.35 4.91 6.63
C ASN A 11 9.77 6.19 6.00
N PRO A 12 9.47 7.23 6.79
CA PRO A 12 8.83 8.45 6.27
C PRO A 12 9.76 9.22 5.31
N ARG A 13 11.07 8.97 5.34
CA ARG A 13 12.06 9.59 4.45
C ARG A 13 12.29 8.81 3.15
N ALA A 14 11.70 7.63 3.02
CA ALA A 14 11.83 6.84 1.80
C ALA A 14 11.08 7.51 0.62
N THR A 15 11.52 7.21 -0.60
CA THR A 15 10.83 7.65 -1.81
C THR A 15 9.43 7.06 -1.87
N LEU A 16 8.50 7.73 -2.56
CA LEU A 16 7.14 7.23 -2.75
C LEU A 16 7.14 5.80 -3.33
N PHE A 17 8.02 5.51 -4.29
CA PHE A 17 8.20 4.17 -4.86
C PHE A 17 8.54 3.13 -3.78
N ALA A 18 9.54 3.41 -2.95
CA ALA A 18 9.98 2.48 -1.92
C ALA A 18 8.89 2.22 -0.86
N LYS A 19 8.11 3.26 -0.52
CA LYS A 19 6.97 3.16 0.41
C LYS A 19 5.83 2.31 -0.18
N ILE A 20 5.54 2.45 -1.49
CA ILE A 20 4.56 1.61 -2.19
C ILE A 20 5.02 0.15 -2.16
N GLU A 21 6.29 -0.12 -2.47
CA GLU A 21 6.90 -1.45 -2.43
C GLU A 21 6.83 -2.12 -1.05
N GLU A 22 7.10 -1.37 0.03
CA GLU A 22 6.95 -1.86 1.40
C GLU A 22 5.50 -2.20 1.73
N THR A 23 4.56 -1.40 1.22
CA THR A 23 3.12 -1.61 1.43
C THR A 23 2.62 -2.84 0.67
N VAL A 24 3.11 -3.07 -0.56
CA VAL A 24 2.87 -4.30 -1.32
C VAL A 24 3.34 -5.52 -0.52
N ARG A 25 4.59 -5.51 -0.03
CA ARG A 25 5.13 -6.62 0.77
C ARG A 25 4.27 -6.93 2.00
N THR A 26 3.80 -5.90 2.69
CA THR A 26 2.91 -6.10 3.85
C THR A 26 1.52 -6.60 3.47
N ALA A 27 0.95 -6.15 2.36
CA ALA A 27 -0.30 -6.72 1.85
C ALA A 27 -0.12 -8.21 1.52
N GLU A 28 0.99 -8.58 0.87
CA GLU A 28 1.33 -9.97 0.57
C GLU A 28 1.53 -10.82 1.83
N ASP A 29 2.17 -10.28 2.88
CA ASP A 29 2.39 -11.00 4.14
C ASP A 29 1.07 -11.40 4.82
N PHE A 30 0.00 -10.61 4.67
CA PHE A 30 -1.31 -10.95 5.23
C PHE A 30 -2.01 -12.12 4.53
N VAL A 31 -1.61 -12.44 3.30
CA VAL A 31 -2.20 -13.50 2.48
C VAL A 31 -1.26 -14.69 2.26
N ARG A 32 -0.12 -14.73 2.96
CA ARG A 32 0.80 -15.88 2.92
C ARG A 32 0.60 -16.77 4.16
N PRO A 33 0.40 -18.10 3.98
CA PRO A 33 0.19 -18.81 2.71
C PRO A 33 -1.17 -18.45 2.07
N PRO A 34 -1.31 -18.60 0.73
CA PRO A 34 -2.56 -18.27 0.03
C PRO A 34 -3.74 -18.99 0.68
N GLN A 35 -4.63 -18.21 1.27
CA GLN A 35 -5.81 -18.70 1.96
C GLN A 35 -7.05 -18.24 1.21
N HIS A 36 -7.96 -19.16 0.89
CA HIS A 36 -9.27 -18.80 0.35
C HIS A 36 -10.11 -18.18 1.47
N SER A 37 -9.99 -16.87 1.63
CA SER A 37 -10.76 -16.06 2.56
C SER A 37 -11.24 -14.80 1.86
N TRP A 38 -12.37 -14.26 2.32
CA TRP A 38 -12.87 -12.96 1.86
C TRP A 38 -11.81 -11.86 1.98
N ALA A 39 -11.01 -11.88 3.05
CA ALA A 39 -9.94 -10.91 3.24
C ALA A 39 -8.82 -11.06 2.20
N ALA A 40 -8.46 -12.29 1.85
CA ALA A 40 -7.47 -12.53 0.79
C ALA A 40 -8.00 -12.08 -0.58
N ALA A 41 -9.29 -12.30 -0.86
CA ALA A 41 -9.91 -11.79 -2.09
C ALA A 41 -9.81 -10.25 -2.17
N LEU A 42 -10.19 -9.52 -1.12
CA LEU A 42 -10.02 -8.06 -1.09
C LEU A 42 -8.56 -7.61 -1.29
N ILE A 43 -7.60 -8.34 -0.73
CA ILE A 43 -6.19 -8.01 -0.89
C ILE A 43 -5.73 -8.22 -2.34
N TYR A 44 -6.12 -9.34 -2.97
CA TYR A 44 -5.71 -9.67 -4.34
C TYR A 44 -6.47 -8.89 -5.41
N ASP A 45 -7.74 -8.59 -5.18
CA ASP A 45 -8.63 -8.00 -6.19
C ASP A 45 -8.61 -6.46 -6.15
N ASP A 46 -8.45 -5.86 -4.96
CA ASP A 46 -8.54 -4.40 -4.80
C ASP A 46 -7.20 -3.76 -4.36
N ILE A 47 -6.57 -4.30 -3.31
CA ILE A 47 -5.41 -3.64 -2.67
C ILE A 47 -4.16 -3.76 -3.53
N LEU A 48 -3.76 -4.99 -3.88
CA LEU A 48 -2.54 -5.23 -4.65
C LEU A 48 -2.62 -4.59 -6.05
N PRO A 49 -3.73 -4.69 -6.80
CA PRO A 49 -3.85 -4.02 -8.08
C PRO A 49 -3.73 -2.49 -7.98
N GLY A 50 -4.37 -1.87 -6.99
CA GLY A 50 -4.26 -0.43 -6.75
C GLY A 50 -2.82 0.01 -6.42
N LEU A 51 -2.11 -0.76 -5.59
CA LEU A 51 -0.70 -0.53 -5.27
C LEU A 51 0.20 -0.71 -6.50
N PHE A 52 -0.01 -1.74 -7.31
CA PHE A 52 0.78 -1.99 -8.52
C PHE A 52 0.55 -0.91 -9.59
N GLN A 53 -0.69 -0.43 -9.74
CA GLN A 53 -0.98 0.69 -10.62
C GLN A 53 -0.20 1.93 -10.17
N ALA A 54 -0.32 2.32 -8.90
CA ALA A 54 0.41 3.48 -8.37
C ALA A 54 1.93 3.31 -8.54
N ARG A 55 2.46 2.12 -8.24
CA ARG A 55 3.88 1.80 -8.43
C ARG A 55 4.34 2.04 -9.86
N MET A 56 3.61 1.51 -10.84
CA MET A 56 3.95 1.61 -12.26
C MET A 56 4.07 3.08 -12.70
N TYR A 57 3.13 3.94 -12.35
CA TYR A 57 3.19 5.35 -12.72
C TYR A 57 4.33 6.09 -12.02
N VAL A 58 4.58 5.79 -10.75
CA VAL A 58 5.71 6.33 -9.98
C VAL A 58 7.05 5.87 -10.57
N GLU A 59 7.17 4.62 -11.02
CA GLU A 59 8.34 4.06 -11.70
C GLU A 59 8.64 4.80 -13.00
N LEU A 60 7.59 5.14 -13.76
CA LEU A 60 7.67 5.96 -14.97
C LEU A 60 7.91 7.46 -14.68
N ARG A 61 8.19 7.83 -13.43
CA ARG A 61 8.37 9.22 -12.95
C ARG A 61 7.15 10.11 -13.18
N ARG A 62 5.96 9.53 -13.33
CA ARG A 62 4.68 10.24 -13.52
C ARG A 62 3.97 10.38 -12.18
N TYR A 63 4.61 11.05 -11.22
CA TYR A 63 4.10 11.19 -9.85
C TYR A 63 2.76 11.92 -9.76
N GLN A 64 2.46 12.81 -10.72
CA GLN A 64 1.23 13.59 -10.78
C GLN A 64 0.09 12.89 -11.53
N ALA A 65 0.33 11.70 -12.08
CA ALA A 65 -0.69 10.97 -12.81
C ALA A 65 -1.85 10.61 -11.87
N PRO A 66 -3.12 10.84 -12.27
CA PRO A 66 -4.28 10.56 -11.42
C PRO A 66 -4.32 9.10 -10.95
N GLU A 67 -3.79 8.17 -11.76
CA GLU A 67 -3.72 6.75 -11.47
C GLU A 67 -2.89 6.42 -10.23
N VAL A 68 -1.93 7.27 -9.83
CA VAL A 68 -1.22 7.13 -8.55
C VAL A 68 -2.20 7.31 -7.40
N ARG A 69 -2.97 8.41 -7.42
CA ARG A 69 -3.94 8.71 -6.36
C ARG A 69 -5.09 7.71 -6.38
N ASP A 70 -5.65 7.42 -7.55
CA ASP A 70 -6.81 6.55 -7.72
C ASP A 70 -6.50 5.11 -7.30
N GLY A 71 -5.32 4.60 -7.66
CA GLY A 71 -4.84 3.29 -7.24
C GLY A 71 -4.67 3.20 -5.71
N LEU A 72 -4.02 4.20 -5.10
CA LEU A 72 -3.83 4.23 -3.65
C LEU A 72 -5.16 4.42 -2.89
N PHE A 73 -6.08 5.21 -3.43
CA PHE A 73 -7.39 5.46 -2.81
C PHE A 73 -8.27 4.21 -2.84
N THR A 74 -8.29 3.50 -3.98
CA THR A 74 -8.99 2.21 -4.12
C THR A 74 -8.48 1.20 -3.11
N ALA A 75 -7.15 1.08 -2.99
CA ALA A 75 -6.53 0.21 -2.00
C ALA A 75 -6.89 0.62 -0.55
N LEU A 76 -6.93 1.92 -0.25
CA LEU A 76 -7.32 2.43 1.07
C LEU A 76 -8.77 2.09 1.42
N GLN A 77 -9.71 2.21 0.47
CA GLN A 77 -11.10 1.84 0.68
C GLN A 77 -11.25 0.34 0.98
N ALA A 78 -10.54 -0.52 0.26
CA ALA A 78 -10.53 -1.96 0.52
C ALA A 78 -9.90 -2.31 1.87
N ALA A 79 -8.80 -1.65 2.24
CA ALA A 79 -8.17 -1.81 3.55
C ALA A 79 -9.10 -1.39 4.70
N HIS A 80 -9.92 -0.36 4.51
CA HIS A 80 -10.93 0.04 5.49
C HIS A 80 -11.99 -1.06 5.72
N LYS A 81 -12.50 -1.68 4.64
CA LYS A 81 -13.42 -2.82 4.76
C LYS A 81 -12.79 -3.96 5.55
N LEU A 82 -11.50 -4.24 5.34
CA LEU A 82 -10.76 -5.23 6.12
C LEU A 82 -10.72 -4.88 7.60
N THR A 83 -10.42 -3.63 7.95
CA THR A 83 -10.33 -3.19 9.35
C THR A 83 -11.65 -3.20 10.10
N ASP A 84 -12.76 -2.98 9.40
CA ASP A 84 -14.10 -3.05 10.01
C ASP A 84 -14.40 -4.47 10.52
N ASN A 85 -13.77 -5.48 9.92
CA ASN A 85 -13.96 -6.88 10.29
C ASN A 85 -12.82 -7.42 11.18
N ASP A 86 -11.58 -6.95 10.98
CA ASP A 86 -10.42 -7.41 11.71
C ASP A 86 -9.39 -6.29 11.92
N PRO A 87 -9.14 -5.85 13.18
CA PRO A 87 -8.25 -4.74 13.48
C PRO A 87 -6.78 -4.99 13.14
N ARG A 88 -6.38 -6.24 12.84
CA ARG A 88 -4.98 -6.52 12.42
C ARG A 88 -4.57 -5.77 11.15
N TYR A 89 -5.54 -5.40 10.31
CA TYR A 89 -5.29 -4.68 9.06
C TYR A 89 -5.10 -3.16 9.25
N VAL A 90 -5.21 -2.63 10.49
CA VAL A 90 -5.03 -1.19 10.78
C VAL A 90 -3.68 -0.67 10.27
N ARG A 91 -2.66 -1.52 10.31
CA ARG A 91 -1.33 -1.20 9.78
C ARG A 91 -1.35 -0.88 8.28
N LEU A 92 -2.13 -1.62 7.51
CA LEU A 92 -2.26 -1.44 6.05
C LEU A 92 -2.99 -0.12 5.74
N VAL A 93 -4.06 0.18 6.47
CA VAL A 93 -4.79 1.45 6.39
C VAL A 93 -3.86 2.63 6.65
N ASN A 94 -3.08 2.59 7.75
CA ASN A 94 -2.20 3.69 8.10
C ASN A 94 -1.13 3.94 7.02
N ARG A 95 -0.54 2.89 6.46
CA ARG A 95 0.44 3.04 5.37
C ARG A 95 -0.17 3.62 4.11
N LEU A 96 -1.36 3.16 3.73
CA LEU A 96 -2.08 3.67 2.56
C LEU A 96 -2.47 5.14 2.72
N ARG A 97 -2.83 5.58 3.93
CA ARG A 97 -3.07 7.00 4.23
C ARG A 97 -1.82 7.84 4.03
N ILE A 98 -0.68 7.42 4.57
CA ILE A 98 0.58 8.15 4.42
C ILE A 98 1.00 8.20 2.94
N LEU A 99 0.83 7.10 2.20
CA LEU A 99 1.08 7.08 0.76
C LEU A 99 0.20 8.07 -0.01
N LEU A 100 -1.08 8.19 0.36
CA LEU A 100 -1.98 9.16 -0.23
C LEU A 100 -1.50 10.59 0.04
N GLU A 101 -1.13 10.90 1.27
CA GLU A 101 -0.60 12.20 1.67
C GLU A 101 0.69 12.54 0.90
N ASP A 102 1.63 11.59 0.82
CA ASP A 102 2.88 11.75 0.07
C ASP A 102 2.62 12.00 -1.43
N ALA A 103 1.66 11.30 -2.03
CA ALA A 103 1.27 11.48 -3.43
C ALA A 103 0.64 12.86 -3.67
N GLU A 104 -0.18 13.35 -2.73
CA GLU A 104 -0.75 14.70 -2.79
C GLU A 104 0.32 15.79 -2.64
N HIS A 105 1.33 15.58 -1.80
CA HIS A 105 2.45 16.49 -1.66
C HIS A 105 3.33 16.53 -2.92
N ALA A 106 3.55 15.38 -3.56
CA ALA A 106 4.28 15.30 -4.83
C ALA A 106 3.59 16.08 -5.96
N LYS A 107 2.26 16.23 -5.90
CA LYS A 107 1.48 17.03 -6.85
C LYS A 107 1.67 18.55 -6.72
N ARG A 108 2.04 19.04 -5.54
CA ARG A 108 2.14 20.48 -5.24
C ARG A 108 3.54 21.08 -5.47
N GLY A 109 4.49 20.27 -5.92
CA GLY A 109 5.92 20.61 -5.95
C GLY A 109 6.47 21.23 -7.25
N ASP A 110 5.62 21.75 -8.13
CA ASP A 110 6.02 22.58 -9.29
C ASP A 110 5.64 24.05 -9.08
#